data_AF-A0A1A8DL36-F1
#
_entry.id   AF-A0A1A8DL36-F1
#
_cell.length_a   1.000
_cell.length_b   1.000
_cell.length_c   1.000
_cell.angle_alpha   90.00
_cell.angle_beta   90.00
_cell.angle_gamma   90.00
#
_symmetry.space_group_name_H-M   'P 1'
#
loop_
_entity.id
_entity.type
_entity.pdbx_description
1 polymer ?
#
loop_
_entity_poly.entity_id
_entity_poly.type
_entity_poly.pdbx_seq_one_letter_code
_entity_poly.pdbx_strand_id
1 'polypeptide(L)' 'EYYDRTRCVKFYHPQRRAGQLLRLCKENECTCAEENCSMQKKGEISNDERSAKICESTETSKIEYAYKVSVENVDFD' A
#
# COMPACT_ATOMS: atom_id res chain seq x y z
N GLU A 1 -22.02 -12.12 -30.45
CA GLU A 1 -21.36 -10.84 -30.78
C GLU A 1 -22.28 -9.82 -31.48
N TYR A 2 -22.90 -10.11 -32.64
CA TYR A 2 -23.75 -9.10 -33.32
C TYR A 2 -25.05 -8.72 -32.54
N TYR A 3 -25.63 -9.65 -31.76
CA TYR A 3 -26.79 -9.39 -30.90
C TYR A 3 -26.51 -9.52 -29.39
N ASP A 4 -25.30 -9.95 -29.03
CA ASP A 4 -24.88 -10.14 -27.63
C ASP A 4 -23.85 -9.05 -27.28
N ARG A 5 -24.26 -8.14 -26.40
CA ARG A 5 -23.46 -6.98 -25.97
C ARG A 5 -22.52 -7.30 -24.80
N THR A 6 -22.44 -8.56 -24.37
CA THR A 6 -21.61 -8.95 -23.24
C THR A 6 -20.13 -8.73 -23.56
N ARG A 7 -19.51 -7.76 -22.88
CA ARG A 7 -18.09 -7.45 -23.05
C ARG A 7 -17.26 -8.48 -22.30
N CYS A 8 -16.69 -9.44 -23.02
CA CYS A 8 -15.72 -10.38 -22.46
C CYS A 8 -14.31 -9.80 -22.58
N VAL A 9 -13.66 -9.54 -21.45
CA VAL A 9 -12.28 -9.04 -21.40
C VAL A 9 -11.45 -9.89 -20.42
N LYS A 10 -10.19 -10.12 -20.77
CA LYS A 10 -9.21 -10.79 -19.91
C LYS A 10 -7.96 -9.93 -19.83
N PHE A 11 -7.38 -9.83 -18.64
CA PHE A 11 -6.13 -9.13 -18.40
C PHE A 11 -5.00 -10.14 -18.18
N TYR A 12 -3.77 -9.70 -18.47
CA TYR A 12 -2.57 -10.50 -18.31
C TYR A 12 -1.46 -9.65 -17.67
N HIS A 13 -0.70 -10.25 -16.75
CA HIS A 13 0.51 -9.66 -16.19
C HIS A 13 1.52 -10.79 -15.92
N PRO A 14 2.81 -10.65 -16.32
CA PRO A 14 3.78 -11.73 -16.22
C PRO A 14 3.96 -12.29 -14.80
N GLN A 15 3.85 -11.42 -13.80
CA GLN A 15 4.06 -11.80 -12.40
C GLN A 15 2.75 -12.06 -11.63
N ARG A 16 1.57 -11.89 -12.26
CA ARG A 16 0.29 -11.94 -11.54
C ARG A 16 -0.78 -12.71 -12.30
N ARG A 17 -1.49 -13.57 -11.58
CA ARG A 17 -2.62 -14.33 -12.12
C ARG A 17 -3.70 -13.36 -12.61
N ALA A 18 -4.23 -13.64 -13.80
CA ALA A 18 -5.31 -12.87 -14.43
C ALA A 18 -5.06 -11.36 -14.58
N GLY A 19 -3.79 -10.91 -14.56
CA GLY A 19 -3.45 -9.50 -14.75
C GLY A 19 -4.03 -8.55 -13.71
N GLN A 20 -4.35 -9.05 -12.52
CA GLN A 20 -5.02 -8.26 -11.49
C GLN A 20 -4.09 -7.21 -10.88
N LEU A 21 -4.65 -6.02 -10.63
CA LEU A 21 -4.00 -4.99 -9.85
C LEU A 21 -3.98 -5.38 -8.37
N LEU A 22 -2.91 -5.01 -7.67
CA LEU A 22 -2.81 -5.14 -6.22
C LEU A 22 -3.74 -4.11 -5.58
N ARG A 23 -4.63 -4.62 -4.73
CA ARG A 23 -5.59 -3.85 -3.96
C ARG A 23 -5.76 -4.47 -2.59
N LEU A 24 -5.91 -3.64 -1.58
CA LEU A 24 -6.32 -4.07 -0.23
C LEU A 24 -7.80 -3.80 -0.11
N CYS A 25 -8.60 -4.85 0.06
CA CYS A 25 -10.04 -4.72 0.19
C CYS A 25 -10.49 -5.14 1.59
N LYS A 26 -11.25 -4.29 2.25
CA LYS A 26 -11.99 -4.62 3.47
C LYS A 26 -13.46 -4.47 3.17
N GLU A 27 -14.20 -5.57 3.24
CA GLU A 27 -15.61 -5.65 2.83
C GLU A 27 -15.81 -5.16 1.39
N ASN A 28 -16.40 -3.96 1.21
CA ASN A 28 -16.65 -3.35 -0.11
C ASN A 28 -15.70 -2.18 -0.43
N GLU A 29 -14.84 -1.78 0.50
CA GLU A 29 -13.89 -0.68 0.30
C GLU A 29 -12.53 -1.26 -0.12
N CYS A 30 -12.03 -0.80 -1.27
CA CYS A 30 -10.74 -1.23 -1.80
C CYS A 30 -9.81 -0.03 -2.00
N THR A 31 -8.58 -0.15 -1.53
CA THR A 31 -7.50 0.83 -1.74
C THR A 31 -6.42 0.26 -2.65
N CYS A 32 -5.72 1.13 -3.37
CA CYS A 32 -4.63 0.75 -4.27
C CYS A 32 -3.42 0.24 -3.46
N ALA A 33 -2.80 -0.85 -3.92
CA ALA A 33 -1.60 -1.42 -3.30
C ALA A 33 -0.51 -1.75 -4.33
N GLU A 34 -0.47 -1.00 -5.44
CA GLU A 34 0.59 -1.10 -6.47
C GLU A 34 1.92 -0.45 -6.04
N GLU A 35 1.93 0.19 -4.88
CA GLU A 35 3.09 0.89 -4.36
C GLU A 35 4.15 -0.07 -3.79
N ASN A 36 5.32 0.49 -3.46
CA ASN A 36 6.36 -0.28 -2.81
C ASN A 36 5.92 -0.73 -1.40
N CYS A 37 6.19 -1.99 -1.07
CA CYS A 37 5.98 -2.48 0.30
C CYS A 37 6.80 -1.65 1.30
N SER A 38 6.18 -1.30 2.42
CA SER A 38 6.86 -0.59 3.49
C SER A 38 7.90 -1.50 4.13
N MET A 39 9.15 -1.03 4.16
CA MET A 39 10.27 -1.76 4.73
C MET A 39 10.69 -1.12 6.04
N GLN A 40 10.91 -1.94 7.07
CA GLN A 40 11.46 -1.47 8.34
C GLN A 40 12.85 -0.86 8.10
N LYS A 41 13.03 0.41 8.47
CA LYS A 41 14.32 1.09 8.43
C LYS A 41 15.23 0.48 9.51
N LYS A 42 16.26 -0.25 9.08
CA LYS A 42 17.25 -0.91 9.96
C LYS A 42 18.59 -0.19 10.06
N GLY A 43 18.79 0.87 9.27
CA GLY A 43 20.01 1.67 9.32
C GLY A 43 20.06 2.57 10.56
N GLU A 44 21.27 3.01 10.93
CA GLU A 44 21.45 4.07 11.91
C GLU A 44 20.94 5.39 11.33
N ILE A 45 19.91 5.96 11.94
CA ILE A 45 19.36 7.27 11.58
C ILE A 45 19.49 8.14 12.82
N SER A 46 20.08 9.33 12.68
CA SER A 46 20.28 10.22 13.81
C SER A 46 18.95 10.72 14.37
N ASN A 47 18.92 11.04 15.67
CA ASN A 47 17.70 11.57 16.29
C ASN A 47 17.31 12.94 15.70
N ASP A 48 18.28 13.74 15.25
CA ASP A 48 18.04 15.02 14.61
C ASP A 48 17.34 14.86 13.25
N GLU A 49 17.80 13.91 12.41
CA GLU A 49 17.14 13.58 11.14
C GLU A 49 15.72 13.05 11.35
N ARG A 50 15.52 12.18 12.35
CA ARG A 50 14.19 11.67 12.70
C ARG A 50 13.24 12.77 13.14
N SER A 51 13.75 13.73 13.92
CA SER A 51 12.98 14.87 14.43
C SER A 51 12.66 15.88 13.32
N ALA A 52 13.59 16.12 12.40
CA ALA A 52 13.33 16.94 11.22
C ALA A 52 12.27 16.29 10.32
N LYS A 53 12.36 14.98 10.10
CA LYS A 53 11.42 14.25 9.24
C LYS A 53 10.01 14.23 9.81
N ILE A 54 9.86 14.00 11.12
CA ILE A 54 8.52 13.94 11.76
C ILE A 54 7.78 15.28 11.71
N CYS A 55 8.53 16.39 11.72
CA CYS A 55 7.99 17.74 11.63
C CYS A 55 7.78 18.22 10.17
N GLU A 56 8.03 17.37 9.17
CA GLU A 56 7.86 17.73 7.77
C GLU A 56 6.38 17.89 7.41
N SER A 57 6.03 19.04 6.82
CA SER A 57 4.67 19.38 6.40
C SER A 57 4.65 19.94 4.98
N THR A 58 5.21 19.20 4.03
CA THR A 58 5.14 19.56 2.60
C THR A 58 3.85 19.03 1.99
N GLU A 59 3.44 19.56 0.82
CA GLU A 59 2.22 19.10 0.13
C GLU A 59 2.24 17.61 -0.21
N THR A 60 3.45 17.04 -0.40
CA THR A 60 3.66 15.64 -0.79
C THR A 60 4.10 14.74 0.37
N SER A 61 4.56 15.32 1.48
CA SER A 61 5.05 14.57 2.64
C SER A 61 4.63 15.29 3.92
N LYS A 62 3.52 14.80 4.49
CA LYS A 62 2.98 15.27 5.77
C LYS A 62 2.80 14.07 6.71
N ILE A 63 3.37 14.17 7.90
CA ILE A 63 3.16 13.18 8.95
C ILE A 63 2.07 13.71 9.89
N GLU A 64 0.99 12.96 10.04
CA GLU A 64 -0.15 13.36 10.88
C GLU A 64 -0.01 12.90 12.32
N TYR A 65 0.66 11.76 12.54
CA TYR A 65 0.71 11.10 13.84
C TYR A 65 2.04 10.37 14.06
N ALA A 66 2.37 10.19 15.35
CA ALA A 66 3.53 9.46 15.81
C ALA A 66 3.11 8.48 16.91
N TYR A 67 3.35 7.18 16.68
CA TYR A 67 2.97 6.14 17.63
C TYR A 67 4.18 5.39 18.17
N LYS A 68 4.08 4.99 19.45
CA LYS A 68 4.94 3.98 20.07
C LYS A 68 4.07 2.76 20.35
N VAL A 69 4.24 1.70 19.57
CA VAL A 69 3.38 0.52 19.59
C VAL A 69 4.18 -0.77 19.81
N SER A 70 3.52 -1.78 20.35
CA SER A 70 3.97 -3.17 20.38
C SER A 70 2.97 -4.03 19.62
N VAL A 71 3.47 -4.95 18.78
CA VAL A 71 2.61 -5.90 18.05
C VAL A 71 2.27 -7.06 18.98
N GLU A 72 0.97 -7.31 19.19
CA GLU A 72 0.52 -8.39 20.09
C GLU A 72 0.39 -9.73 19.35
N ASN A 73 -0.28 -9.73 18.19
CA ASN A 73 -0.48 -10.91 17.36
C ASN A 73 -0.44 -10.53 15.88
N VAL A 74 -0.16 -11.53 15.03
CA VAL A 74 -0.26 -11.39 13.57
C VAL A 74 -1.04 -12.57 13.04
N ASP A 75 -2.20 -12.29 12.45
CA ASP A 75 -3.03 -13.29 11.80
C ASP A 75 -2.62 -13.39 10.32
N PHE A 76 -2.28 -14.60 9.89
CA PHE A 76 -1.96 -14.92 8.50
C PHE A 76 -2.98 -15.97 8.03
N ASP A 77 -4.16 -15.51 7.58
CA ASP A 77 -5.11 -16.37 6.88
C ASP A 77 -4.58 -16.79 5.49
#